data_AF-A0A356FFS9-F1
#
_entry.id   AF-A0A356FFS9-F1
#
_cell.length_a   1.000
_cell.length_b   1.000
_cell.length_c   1.000
_cell.angle_alpha   90.00
_cell.angle_beta   90.00
_cell.angle_gamma   90.00
#
_symmetry.space_group_name_H-M   'P 1'
#
loop_
_entity.id
_entity.type
_entity.pdbx_description
1 polymer ?
#
loop_
_entity_poly.entity_id
_entity_poly.type
_entity_poly.pdbx_seq_one_letter_code
_entity_poly.pdbx_strand_id
1 'polypeptide(L)'
;MKTDSPAPELSRERGLKGLGSALRWISALMLITGLLLCAGALPLESSLRRLSSFIDGAGPWGPILYGVTYSIATVAMVPGSILTFFAGVSFGLGVGTLTVSIASTAGAALSFLAARRLARKRISRLLEQHPYLTAIDKALEQGGWKTVALMRLSPAIPFNLQNYLWGLTPVRFLSYTLSSWIAMLPGTFLYVYLGYISREAAGAATGEEPLQTARWILLGAGLLATVVATIYVTRLARGQLTSLDKFNRPSPPARGIDLRTILLAAAGVLLLACGLLSRLQPSLLREVLVDLLGPPRAELTESYSANRGESVVDHSLLDSVLRTYVDPEGWVDYPALAANSEELDRYIESLGSQDLDHLGRDERLALLINAYNAFTLRLVLDHHGRIDSILDIPEEIRWENPRWKIGGKSLSLDEIEHDQIRNHFREARIHFALVCAAAGCPPLRPEAYTGAKLEGQLEEQARLVHSKETWLRFDHQEGLLELSPIYEWYYTDFEAISGSVQAHAARYHAALQQAARSGRDIRVRYLDYPWHWELNGRAEKRPR
;
A
#
# COMPACT_ATOMS: atom_id res chain seq x y z
N MET A 1 0.29 29.99 -72.59
CA MET A 1 0.38 30.30 -71.14
C MET A 1 -0.21 29.10 -70.40
N LYS A 2 0.63 28.14 -69.97
CA LYS A 2 0.21 26.96 -69.21
C LYS A 2 0.22 27.34 -67.74
N THR A 3 -0.93 27.20 -67.08
CA THR A 3 -1.09 27.40 -65.64
C THR A 3 -0.71 26.09 -64.94
N ASP A 4 0.47 26.05 -64.34
CA ASP A 4 0.88 24.98 -63.43
C ASP A 4 0.08 25.09 -62.11
N SER A 5 -0.63 24.03 -61.75
CA SER A 5 -1.46 23.94 -60.55
C SER A 5 -0.72 23.15 -59.45
N PRO A 6 -0.38 23.74 -58.28
CA PRO A 6 0.29 23.03 -57.19
C PRO A 6 -0.77 22.42 -56.26
N ALA A 7 -1.34 21.27 -56.60
CA ALA A 7 -2.51 20.70 -55.88
C ALA A 7 -2.30 19.36 -55.12
N PRO A 8 -1.41 18.41 -55.50
CA PRO A 8 -1.37 17.10 -54.84
C PRO A 8 -0.50 17.03 -53.57
N GLU A 9 0.56 17.83 -53.44
CA GLU A 9 1.45 17.76 -52.25
C GLU A 9 0.88 18.48 -51.01
N LEU A 10 0.23 19.64 -51.21
CA LEU A 10 -0.34 20.45 -50.12
C LEU A 10 -1.52 19.77 -49.40
N SER A 11 -2.31 18.96 -50.11
CA SER A 11 -3.42 18.19 -49.54
C SER A 11 -2.93 17.01 -48.70
N ARG A 12 -1.88 16.32 -49.17
CA ARG A 12 -1.23 15.19 -48.47
C ARG A 12 -0.52 15.65 -47.20
N GLU A 13 0.12 16.83 -47.23
CA GLU A 13 0.76 17.43 -46.04
C GLU A 13 -0.25 17.86 -44.97
N ARG A 14 -1.42 18.40 -45.36
CA ARG A 14 -2.50 18.73 -44.41
C ARG A 14 -3.06 17.47 -43.74
N GLY A 15 -3.22 16.38 -44.50
CA GLY A 15 -3.66 15.09 -43.97
C GLY A 15 -2.70 14.50 -42.93
N LEU A 16 -1.40 14.52 -43.19
CA LEU A 16 -0.37 14.01 -42.27
C LEU A 16 -0.28 14.86 -40.97
N LYS A 17 -0.46 16.18 -41.07
CA LYS A 17 -0.51 17.07 -39.90
C LYS A 17 -1.75 16.83 -39.04
N GLY A 18 -2.91 16.61 -39.66
CA GLY A 18 -4.15 16.24 -38.97
C GLY A 18 -4.08 14.86 -38.29
N LEU A 19 -3.44 13.89 -38.95
CA LEU A 19 -3.21 12.56 -38.37
C LEU A 19 -2.29 12.64 -37.13
N GLY A 20 -1.24 13.45 -37.19
CA GLY A 20 -0.32 13.66 -36.07
C GLY A 20 -0.97 14.36 -34.87
N SER A 21 -1.88 15.32 -35.08
CA SER A 21 -2.61 15.97 -33.98
C SER A 21 -3.65 15.04 -33.36
N ALA A 22 -4.38 14.27 -34.17
CA ALA A 22 -5.32 13.26 -33.67
C ALA A 22 -4.59 12.18 -32.87
N LEU A 23 -3.45 11.67 -33.36
CA LEU A 23 -2.65 10.66 -32.67
C LEU A 23 -2.17 11.15 -31.30
N ARG A 24 -1.80 12.43 -31.16
CA ARG A 24 -1.41 13.02 -29.87
C ARG A 24 -2.55 13.03 -28.86
N TRP A 25 -3.75 13.44 -29.29
CA TRP A 25 -4.92 13.47 -28.40
C TRP A 25 -5.38 12.07 -28.00
N ILE A 26 -5.39 11.12 -28.94
CA ILE A 26 -5.69 9.71 -28.67
C ILE A 26 -4.66 9.12 -27.70
N SER A 27 -3.37 9.42 -27.89
CA SER A 27 -2.30 8.96 -26.99
C SER A 27 -2.39 9.57 -25.60
N ALA A 28 -2.74 10.87 -25.49
CA ALA A 28 -2.96 11.53 -24.21
C ALA A 28 -4.18 10.93 -23.48
N LEU A 29 -5.26 10.64 -24.20
CA LEU A 29 -6.43 9.96 -23.64
C LEU A 29 -6.07 8.55 -23.17
N MET A 30 -5.32 7.78 -23.97
CA MET A 30 -4.86 6.44 -23.58
C MET A 30 -3.95 6.47 -22.35
N LEU A 31 -3.07 7.46 -22.25
CA LEU A 31 -2.25 7.67 -21.04
C LEU A 31 -3.12 7.98 -19.83
N ILE A 32 -4.09 8.89 -19.95
CA ILE A 32 -4.99 9.24 -18.83
C ILE A 32 -5.81 8.02 -18.41
N THR A 33 -6.41 7.31 -19.35
CA THR A 33 -7.20 6.10 -19.08
C THR A 33 -6.33 5.00 -18.47
N GLY A 34 -5.14 4.74 -19.00
CA GLY A 34 -4.19 3.78 -18.43
C GLY A 34 -3.77 4.14 -17.00
N LEU A 35 -3.51 5.42 -16.74
CA LEU A 35 -3.17 5.91 -15.40
C LEU A 35 -4.33 5.70 -14.41
N LEU A 36 -5.56 6.00 -14.82
CA LEU A 36 -6.76 5.81 -14.01
C LEU A 36 -7.04 4.34 -13.72
N LEU A 37 -6.82 3.46 -14.71
CA LEU A 37 -6.98 2.01 -14.56
C LEU A 37 -5.91 1.41 -13.62
N CYS A 38 -4.66 1.85 -13.71
CA CYS A 38 -3.58 1.45 -12.79
C CYS A 38 -3.77 2.02 -11.38
N ALA A 39 -4.23 3.27 -11.25
CA ALA A 39 -4.47 3.89 -9.94
C ALA A 39 -5.54 3.15 -9.12
N GLY A 40 -6.56 2.60 -9.78
CA GLY A 40 -7.57 1.75 -9.12
C GLY A 40 -7.08 0.36 -8.72
N ALA A 41 -5.88 -0.06 -9.15
CA ALA A 41 -5.30 -1.36 -8.82
C ALA A 41 -4.23 -1.29 -7.71
N LEU A 42 -3.72 -0.10 -7.42
CA LEU A 42 -2.81 0.09 -6.28
C LEU A 42 -3.62 0.05 -4.98
N PRO A 43 -3.12 -0.61 -3.91
CA PRO A 43 -3.79 -0.68 -2.61
C PRO A 43 -3.61 0.64 -1.84
N LEU A 44 -3.87 1.76 -2.52
CA LEU A 44 -3.60 3.12 -2.07
C LEU A 44 -4.31 3.38 -0.73
N GLU A 45 -5.54 2.91 -0.56
CA GLU A 45 -6.24 3.08 0.72
C GLU A 45 -5.54 2.39 1.90
N SER A 46 -4.98 1.18 1.71
CA SER A 46 -4.30 0.46 2.79
C SER A 46 -2.97 1.12 3.16
N SER A 47 -2.21 1.57 2.15
CA SER A 47 -0.94 2.28 2.36
C SER A 47 -1.17 3.66 2.97
N LEU A 48 -2.23 4.35 2.56
CA LEU A 48 -2.65 5.63 3.14
C LEU A 48 -3.19 5.46 4.56
N ARG A 49 -3.90 4.36 4.87
CA ARG A 49 -4.34 4.05 6.24
C ARG A 49 -3.16 3.78 7.18
N ARG A 50 -2.15 3.01 6.76
CA ARG A 50 -0.89 2.81 7.52
C ARG A 50 -0.11 4.11 7.72
N LEU A 51 -0.06 4.94 6.68
CA LEU A 51 0.60 6.25 6.77
C LEU A 51 -0.18 7.20 7.70
N SER A 52 -1.52 7.15 7.70
CA SER A 52 -2.35 7.91 8.64
C SER A 52 -2.14 7.45 10.07
N SER A 53 -2.20 6.14 10.33
CA SER A 53 -2.02 5.60 11.69
C SER A 53 -0.65 5.91 12.27
N PHE A 54 0.41 5.82 11.45
CA PHE A 54 1.77 6.23 11.84
C PHE A 54 1.88 7.72 12.18
N ILE A 55 1.17 8.58 11.43
CA ILE A 55 1.14 10.03 11.67
C ILE A 55 0.34 10.36 12.93
N ASP A 56 -0.82 9.72 13.11
CA ASP A 56 -1.71 9.96 14.24
C ASP A 56 -1.08 9.46 15.55
N GLY A 57 -0.35 8.34 15.52
CA GLY A 57 0.43 7.82 16.65
C GLY A 57 1.63 8.69 17.05
N ALA A 58 2.17 9.49 16.12
CA ALA A 58 3.28 10.41 16.40
C ALA A 58 2.87 11.73 17.07
N GLY A 59 1.57 12.02 17.15
CA GLY A 59 1.05 13.24 17.78
C GLY A 59 1.65 14.53 17.19
N PRO A 60 2.20 15.46 18.01
CA PRO A 60 2.78 16.71 17.52
C PRO A 60 3.97 16.56 16.56
N TRP A 61 4.65 15.40 16.56
CA TRP A 61 5.79 15.11 15.68
C TRP A 61 5.36 14.58 14.30
N GLY A 62 4.08 14.26 14.11
CA GLY A 62 3.53 13.74 12.86
C GLY A 62 3.95 14.52 11.61
N PRO A 63 3.84 15.87 11.58
CA PRO A 63 4.28 16.67 10.44
C PRO A 63 5.78 16.54 10.14
N ILE A 64 6.62 16.44 11.16
CA ILE A 64 8.09 16.34 10.99
C ILE A 64 8.46 14.96 10.41
N LEU A 65 7.93 13.88 10.99
CA LEU A 65 8.14 12.52 10.52
C LEU A 65 7.60 12.31 9.11
N TYR A 66 6.43 12.89 8.84
CA TYR A 66 5.87 12.93 7.49
C TYR A 66 6.79 13.67 6.52
N GLY A 67 7.34 14.81 6.92
CA GLY A 67 8.27 15.58 6.10
C GLY A 67 9.55 14.80 5.77
N VAL A 68 10.12 14.09 6.75
CA VAL A 68 11.30 13.21 6.53
C VAL A 68 10.96 12.10 5.54
N THR A 69 9.84 11.42 5.76
CA THR A 69 9.37 10.33 4.88
C THR A 69 9.10 10.83 3.47
N TYR A 70 8.46 11.99 3.32
CA TYR A 70 8.24 12.65 2.03
C TYR A 70 9.56 12.97 1.32
N SER A 71 10.56 13.48 2.03
CA SER A 71 11.89 13.76 1.44
C SER A 71 12.56 12.49 0.95
N ILE A 72 12.50 11.39 1.72
CA ILE A 72 13.03 10.08 1.32
C ILE A 72 12.29 9.55 0.10
N ALA A 73 10.95 9.59 0.13
CA ALA A 73 10.09 9.17 -0.99
C ALA A 73 10.38 9.98 -2.27
N THR A 74 10.65 11.29 -2.14
CA THR A 74 11.07 12.15 -3.26
C THR A 74 12.37 11.68 -3.89
N VAL A 75 13.36 11.29 -3.06
CA VAL A 75 14.62 10.70 -3.53
C VAL A 75 14.35 9.35 -4.20
N ALA A 76 13.48 8.52 -3.62
CA ALA A 76 13.06 7.23 -4.20
C ALA A 76 12.15 7.36 -5.44
N MET A 77 11.98 8.57 -6.00
CA MET A 77 11.16 8.86 -7.18
C MET A 77 9.67 8.56 -7.04
N VAL A 78 9.15 8.51 -5.81
CA VAL A 78 7.72 8.39 -5.52
C VAL A 78 6.99 9.66 -5.99
N PRO A 79 5.81 9.57 -6.65
CA PRO A 79 5.06 10.74 -7.10
C PRO A 79 4.63 11.66 -5.94
N GLY A 80 5.24 12.84 -5.85
CA GLY A 80 4.99 13.80 -4.76
C GLY A 80 3.57 14.38 -4.72
N SER A 81 2.79 14.30 -5.80
CA SER A 81 1.41 14.82 -5.85
C SER A 81 0.47 14.10 -4.88
N ILE A 82 0.58 12.77 -4.79
CA ILE A 82 -0.25 11.94 -3.89
C ILE A 82 0.05 12.28 -2.43
N LEU A 83 1.34 12.37 -2.10
CA LEU A 83 1.79 12.74 -0.76
C LEU A 83 1.34 14.17 -0.42
N THR A 84 1.53 15.12 -1.33
CA THR A 84 1.14 16.52 -1.09
C THR A 84 -0.36 16.68 -0.83
N PHE A 85 -1.19 15.94 -1.57
CA PHE A 85 -2.64 15.87 -1.33
C PHE A 85 -2.95 15.31 0.06
N PHE A 86 -2.31 14.19 0.43
CA PHE A 86 -2.53 13.54 1.72
C PHE A 86 -2.14 14.43 2.90
N ALA A 87 -1.06 15.19 2.79
CA ALA A 87 -0.69 16.16 3.83
C ALA A 87 -1.79 17.19 4.11
N GLY A 88 -2.59 17.55 3.09
CA GLY A 88 -3.77 18.40 3.25
C GLY A 88 -4.92 17.72 3.97
N VAL A 89 -5.14 16.43 3.69
CA VAL A 89 -6.14 15.60 4.39
C VAL A 89 -5.76 15.47 5.87
N SER A 90 -4.52 15.12 6.17
CA SER A 90 -4.07 14.80 7.54
C SER A 90 -3.84 16.05 8.40
N PHE A 91 -3.07 17.02 7.91
CA PHE A 91 -2.58 18.14 8.73
C PHE A 91 -3.32 19.47 8.49
N GLY A 92 -4.29 19.47 7.58
CA GLY A 92 -4.98 20.68 7.17
C GLY A 92 -4.11 21.66 6.37
N LEU A 93 -4.68 22.82 6.04
CA LEU A 93 -4.09 23.72 5.05
C LEU A 93 -2.75 24.34 5.51
N GLY A 94 -2.68 24.85 6.74
CA GLY A 94 -1.50 25.57 7.24
C GLY A 94 -0.30 24.65 7.49
N VAL A 95 -0.48 23.68 8.38
CA VAL A 95 0.58 22.73 8.76
C VAL A 95 0.95 21.83 7.58
N GLY A 96 -0.02 21.37 6.79
CA GLY A 96 0.23 20.58 5.59
C GLY A 96 1.07 21.34 4.55
N THR A 97 0.75 22.61 4.28
CA THR A 97 1.51 23.43 3.32
C THR A 97 2.93 23.66 3.82
N LEU A 98 3.11 24.05 5.09
CA LEU A 98 4.44 24.28 5.65
C LEU A 98 5.31 23.02 5.60
N THR A 99 4.74 21.89 6.02
CA THR A 99 5.40 20.60 6.05
C THR A 99 5.86 20.17 4.67
N VAL A 100 4.96 20.16 3.68
CA VAL A 100 5.31 19.73 2.32
C VAL A 100 6.24 20.74 1.65
N SER A 101 6.09 22.04 1.92
CA SER A 101 6.98 23.06 1.35
C SER A 101 8.43 22.83 1.75
N ILE A 102 8.68 22.52 3.04
CA ILE A 102 10.01 22.19 3.56
C ILE A 102 10.46 20.82 3.03
N ALA A 103 9.61 19.79 3.13
CA ALA A 103 9.95 18.42 2.79
C ALA A 103 10.23 18.22 1.29
N SER A 104 9.44 18.85 0.42
CA SER A 104 9.64 18.79 -1.04
C SER A 104 10.90 19.52 -1.48
N THR A 105 11.22 20.65 -0.83
CA THR A 105 12.47 21.39 -1.06
C THR A 105 13.68 20.58 -0.59
N ALA A 106 13.60 19.95 0.59
CA ALA A 106 14.64 19.07 1.12
C ALA A 106 14.87 17.85 0.22
N GLY A 107 13.82 17.15 -0.19
CA GLY A 107 13.91 16.01 -1.11
C GLY A 107 14.49 16.40 -2.48
N ALA A 108 14.08 17.55 -3.02
CA ALA A 108 14.62 18.09 -4.27
C ALA A 108 16.10 18.46 -4.14
N ALA A 109 16.52 19.02 -3.00
CA ALA A 109 17.91 19.35 -2.70
C ALA A 109 18.79 18.08 -2.55
N LEU A 110 18.29 17.06 -1.85
CA LEU A 110 18.97 15.77 -1.70
C LEU A 110 19.18 15.07 -3.04
N SER A 111 18.13 14.99 -3.86
CA SER A 111 18.19 14.39 -5.21
C SER A 111 19.20 15.10 -6.11
N PHE A 112 19.23 16.44 -6.05
CA PHE A 112 20.19 17.27 -6.77
C PHE A 112 21.63 16.99 -6.33
N LEU A 113 21.88 16.91 -5.02
CA LEU A 113 23.21 16.59 -4.48
C LEU A 113 23.65 15.18 -4.83
N ALA A 114 22.73 14.21 -4.80
CA ALA A 114 22.98 12.83 -5.21
C ALA A 114 23.41 12.77 -6.69
N ALA A 115 22.63 13.38 -7.60
CA ALA A 115 23.01 13.48 -9.02
C ALA A 115 24.36 14.16 -9.23
N ARG A 116 24.61 15.27 -8.51
CA ARG A 116 25.86 16.03 -8.63
C ARG A 116 27.08 15.24 -8.20
N ARG A 117 26.99 14.50 -7.10
CA ARG A 117 28.11 13.72 -6.56
C ARG A 117 28.34 12.43 -7.36
N LEU A 118 27.29 11.74 -7.76
CA LEU A 118 27.37 10.40 -8.37
C LEU A 118 27.55 10.43 -9.89
N ALA A 119 26.97 11.42 -10.60
CA ALA A 119 26.82 11.37 -12.05
C ALA A 119 27.47 12.54 -12.83
N ARG A 120 27.78 13.68 -12.20
CA ARG A 120 28.37 14.85 -12.91
C ARG A 120 29.73 14.54 -13.55
N LYS A 121 30.55 13.68 -12.94
CA LYS A 121 31.84 13.22 -13.52
C LYS A 121 31.69 12.39 -14.80
N ARG A 122 30.55 11.70 -14.97
CA ARG A 122 30.25 10.92 -16.19
C ARG A 122 29.67 11.82 -17.28
N ILE A 123 28.80 12.76 -16.91
CA ILE A 123 28.20 13.72 -17.83
C ILE A 123 29.22 14.72 -18.40
N SER A 124 30.20 15.16 -17.61
CA SER A 124 31.29 16.03 -18.11
C SER A 124 32.07 15.41 -19.27
N ARG A 125 32.36 14.11 -19.22
CA ARG A 125 33.01 13.40 -20.33
C ARG A 125 32.12 13.28 -21.57
N LEU A 126 30.80 13.14 -21.39
CA LEU A 126 29.83 13.13 -22.50
C LEU A 126 29.64 14.52 -23.12
N LEU A 127 29.78 15.59 -22.32
CA LEU A 127 29.72 16.97 -22.79
C LEU A 127 30.89 17.29 -23.74
N GLU A 128 32.09 16.81 -23.43
CA GLU A 128 33.28 16.94 -24.28
C GLU A 128 33.11 16.30 -25.67
N GLN A 129 32.26 15.28 -25.78
CA GLN A 129 32.03 14.53 -27.03
C GLN A 129 30.88 15.09 -27.88
N HIS A 130 29.99 15.91 -27.33
CA HIS A 130 28.80 16.41 -28.02
C HIS A 130 28.62 17.94 -27.92
N PRO A 131 28.89 18.70 -29.00
CA PRO A 131 28.80 20.16 -29.02
C PRO A 131 27.43 20.74 -28.64
N TYR A 132 26.35 20.02 -28.99
CA TYR A 132 24.98 20.42 -28.64
C TYR A 132 24.72 20.43 -27.13
N LEU A 133 25.19 19.39 -26.42
CA LEU A 133 25.02 19.30 -24.97
C LEU A 133 25.85 20.36 -24.24
N THR A 134 27.04 20.70 -24.78
CA THR A 134 27.88 21.79 -24.27
C THR A 134 27.20 23.16 -24.43
N ALA A 135 26.50 23.40 -25.53
CA ALA A 135 25.74 24.65 -25.72
C ALA A 135 24.58 24.77 -24.71
N ILE A 136 23.91 23.66 -24.39
CA ILE A 136 22.89 23.62 -23.34
C ILE A 136 23.51 23.89 -21.95
N ASP A 137 24.63 23.26 -21.60
CA ASP A 137 25.30 23.46 -20.30
C ASP A 137 25.66 24.94 -20.08
N LYS A 138 26.21 25.61 -21.11
CA LYS A 138 26.53 27.05 -21.08
C LYS A 138 25.30 27.96 -21.02
N ALA A 139 24.22 27.62 -21.72
CA ALA A 139 22.98 28.40 -21.68
C ALA A 139 22.31 28.34 -20.29
N LEU A 140 22.40 27.18 -19.62
CA LEU A 140 21.90 27.00 -18.26
C LEU A 140 22.75 27.73 -17.20
N GLU A 141 24.04 27.93 -17.47
CA GLU A 141 24.95 28.70 -16.62
C GLU A 141 24.56 30.19 -16.53
N GLN A 142 24.17 30.80 -17.66
CA GLN A 142 23.85 32.24 -17.76
C GLN A 142 22.44 32.59 -17.23
N GLY A 143 21.49 31.64 -17.29
CA GLY A 143 20.10 31.84 -16.85
C GLY A 143 19.75 31.28 -15.46
N GLY A 144 20.68 30.55 -14.84
CA GLY A 144 20.62 29.88 -13.53
C GLY A 144 19.25 29.79 -12.84
N TRP A 145 18.95 30.78 -11.99
CA TRP A 145 17.77 30.78 -11.11
C TRP A 145 16.44 30.97 -11.87
N LYS A 146 16.44 31.80 -12.93
CA LYS A 146 15.24 32.06 -13.74
C LYS A 146 14.85 30.83 -14.53
N THR A 147 15.84 30.14 -15.11
CA THR A 147 15.57 28.91 -15.87
C THR A 147 15.03 27.80 -14.96
N VAL A 148 15.56 27.65 -13.74
CA VAL A 148 15.02 26.71 -12.75
C VAL A 148 13.57 27.06 -12.42
N ALA A 149 13.28 28.31 -12.06
CA ALA A 149 11.93 28.73 -11.69
C ALA A 149 10.92 28.52 -12.84
N LEU A 150 11.28 28.91 -14.06
CA LEU A 150 10.42 28.75 -15.25
C LEU A 150 10.15 27.27 -15.57
N MET A 151 11.16 26.41 -15.44
CA MET A 151 10.99 24.97 -15.67
C MET A 151 10.17 24.28 -14.56
N ARG A 152 10.29 24.74 -13.31
CA ARG A 152 9.47 24.26 -12.19
C ARG A 152 7.99 24.59 -12.35
N LEU A 153 7.69 25.75 -12.93
CA LEU A 153 6.33 26.17 -13.26
C LEU A 153 5.80 25.49 -14.54
N SER A 154 6.67 24.82 -15.31
CA SER A 154 6.30 24.12 -16.53
C SER A 154 5.94 22.66 -16.22
N PRO A 155 4.75 22.17 -16.62
CA PRO A 155 4.36 20.77 -16.44
C PRO A 155 5.04 19.81 -17.42
N ALA A 156 5.96 20.30 -18.26
CA ALA A 156 6.53 19.52 -19.37
C ALA A 156 7.47 18.39 -18.92
N ILE A 157 8.12 18.51 -17.76
CA ILE A 157 9.08 17.53 -17.25
C ILE A 157 8.62 17.05 -15.87
N PRO A 158 8.56 15.73 -15.59
CA PRO A 158 8.15 15.21 -14.29
C PRO A 158 9.00 15.73 -13.14
N PHE A 159 8.37 16.09 -12.01
CA PHE A 159 9.02 16.69 -10.84
C PHE A 159 10.26 15.91 -10.36
N ASN A 160 10.12 14.59 -10.18
CA ASN A 160 11.21 13.74 -9.70
C ASN A 160 12.40 13.73 -10.66
N LEU A 161 12.13 13.69 -11.97
CA LEU A 161 13.18 13.74 -12.98
C LEU A 161 13.88 15.11 -12.98
N GLN A 162 13.14 16.21 -12.87
CA GLN A 162 13.73 17.56 -12.77
C GLN A 162 14.73 17.65 -11.61
N ASN A 163 14.41 17.05 -10.46
CA ASN A 163 15.28 17.12 -9.27
C ASN A 163 16.69 16.58 -9.53
N TYR A 164 16.79 15.49 -10.27
CA TYR A 164 18.07 14.89 -10.65
C TYR A 164 18.73 15.61 -11.83
N LEU A 165 17.95 16.00 -12.85
CA LEU A 165 18.46 16.69 -14.02
C LEU A 165 19.22 17.96 -13.65
N TRP A 166 18.68 18.78 -12.74
CA TRP A 166 19.35 20.01 -12.30
C TRP A 166 20.69 19.74 -11.58
N GLY A 167 20.83 18.61 -10.89
CA GLY A 167 22.09 18.21 -10.26
C GLY A 167 23.20 17.93 -11.28
N LEU A 168 22.81 17.55 -12.50
CA LEU A 168 23.69 17.33 -13.64
C LEU A 168 24.04 18.60 -14.41
N THR A 169 23.54 19.78 -14.02
CA THR A 169 23.79 21.09 -14.67
C THR A 169 24.78 21.94 -13.84
N PRO A 170 25.32 23.06 -14.36
CA PRO A 170 26.24 23.92 -13.62
C PRO A 170 25.54 24.87 -12.63
N VAL A 171 24.22 24.78 -12.48
CA VAL A 171 23.43 25.64 -11.59
C VAL A 171 23.92 25.50 -10.14
N ARG A 172 24.09 26.63 -9.44
CA ARG A 172 24.52 26.63 -8.03
C ARG A 172 23.43 26.04 -7.13
N PHE A 173 23.85 25.30 -6.10
CA PHE A 173 22.93 24.62 -5.18
C PHE A 173 21.91 25.59 -4.55
N LEU A 174 22.37 26.71 -3.98
CA LEU A 174 21.50 27.69 -3.36
C LEU A 174 20.50 28.32 -4.34
N SER A 175 20.95 28.64 -5.56
CA SER A 175 20.08 29.17 -6.61
C SER A 175 18.99 28.16 -7.00
N TYR A 176 19.35 26.89 -7.13
CA TYR A 176 18.40 25.82 -7.41
C TYR A 176 17.38 25.63 -6.28
N THR A 177 17.86 25.54 -5.03
CA THR A 177 17.00 25.25 -3.87
C THR A 177 16.02 26.39 -3.62
N LEU A 178 16.48 27.65 -3.59
CA LEU A 178 15.61 28.81 -3.34
C LEU A 178 14.63 29.04 -4.49
N SER A 179 15.08 28.93 -5.74
CA SER A 179 14.17 29.08 -6.89
C SER A 179 13.14 27.96 -6.97
N SER A 180 13.53 26.72 -6.64
CA SER A 180 12.59 25.60 -6.57
C SER A 180 11.57 25.81 -5.46
N TRP A 181 12.01 26.22 -4.26
CA TRP A 181 11.12 26.44 -3.13
C TRP A 181 10.03 27.47 -3.44
N ILE A 182 10.42 28.64 -3.97
CA ILE A 182 9.49 29.71 -4.33
C ILE A 182 8.56 29.27 -5.48
N ALA A 183 9.10 28.66 -6.53
CA ALA A 183 8.32 28.27 -7.69
C ALA A 183 7.32 27.13 -7.41
N MET A 184 7.64 26.23 -6.47
CA MET A 184 6.79 25.11 -6.11
C MET A 184 5.70 25.46 -5.09
N LEU A 185 5.85 26.55 -4.35
CA LEU A 185 4.94 26.91 -3.25
C LEU A 185 3.48 27.09 -3.69
N PRO A 186 3.16 27.76 -4.82
CA PRO A 186 1.77 27.87 -5.30
C PRO A 186 1.15 26.50 -5.63
N GLY A 187 1.91 25.63 -6.29
CA GLY A 187 1.45 24.28 -6.62
C GLY A 187 1.29 23.41 -5.37
N THR A 188 2.22 23.52 -4.42
CA THR A 188 2.16 22.82 -3.13
C THR A 188 0.89 23.21 -2.37
N PHE A 189 0.64 24.51 -2.25
CA PHE A 189 -0.57 25.03 -1.62
C PHE A 189 -1.83 24.50 -2.30
N LEU A 190 -1.90 24.50 -3.63
CA LEU A 190 -3.05 23.98 -4.37
C LEU A 190 -3.33 22.51 -4.06
N TYR A 191 -2.33 21.63 -4.08
CA TYR A 191 -2.53 20.21 -3.81
C TYR A 191 -2.90 19.92 -2.34
N VAL A 192 -2.27 20.60 -1.38
CA VAL A 192 -2.65 20.52 0.04
C VAL A 192 -4.09 21.03 0.23
N TYR A 193 -4.42 22.14 -0.42
CA TYR A 193 -5.76 22.71 -0.39
C TYR A 193 -6.81 21.73 -0.92
N LEU A 194 -6.54 21.05 -2.04
CA LEU A 194 -7.42 20.00 -2.57
C LEU A 194 -7.65 18.87 -1.55
N GLY A 195 -6.61 18.43 -0.85
CA GLY A 195 -6.75 17.42 0.22
C GLY A 195 -7.59 17.92 1.40
N TYR A 196 -7.35 19.15 1.83
CA TYR A 196 -8.08 19.77 2.93
C TYR A 196 -9.58 19.88 2.64
N ILE A 197 -9.96 20.37 1.46
CA ILE A 197 -11.38 20.47 1.10
C ILE A 197 -12.04 19.10 0.95
N SER A 198 -11.31 18.05 0.55
CA SER A 198 -11.87 16.70 0.45
C SER A 198 -12.25 16.13 1.82
N ARG A 199 -11.42 16.37 2.85
CA ARG A 199 -11.74 16.00 4.24
C ARG A 199 -12.95 16.77 4.77
N GLU A 200 -12.99 18.08 4.53
CA GLU A 200 -14.08 18.95 4.96
C GLU A 200 -15.40 18.63 4.23
N ALA A 201 -15.34 18.25 2.94
CA ALA A 201 -16.50 17.78 2.18
C ALA A 201 -17.08 16.48 2.75
N ALA A 202 -16.22 15.56 3.17
CA ALA A 202 -16.63 14.30 3.78
C ALA A 202 -17.27 14.52 5.16
N GLY A 203 -16.72 15.42 5.98
CA GLY A 203 -17.30 15.79 7.29
C GLY A 203 -18.56 16.65 7.21
N ALA A 204 -18.78 17.37 6.11
CA ALA A 204 -20.01 18.14 5.88
C ALA A 204 -21.24 17.24 5.63
N ALA A 205 -21.03 16.00 5.17
CA ALA A 205 -22.10 15.03 4.91
C ALA A 205 -22.70 14.42 6.20
N THR A 206 -22.05 14.62 7.35
CA THR A 206 -22.52 14.10 8.66
C THR A 206 -23.32 15.12 9.47
N GLY A 207 -23.50 16.35 8.97
CA GLY A 207 -24.41 17.37 9.48
C GLY A 207 -23.97 18.08 10.78
N GLU A 208 -23.71 19.39 10.70
CA GLU A 208 -24.05 20.43 11.69
C GLU A 208 -23.53 21.83 11.24
N GLU A 209 -24.33 22.86 11.54
CA GLU A 209 -24.09 24.33 11.54
C GLU A 209 -24.38 25.23 10.29
N PRO A 210 -25.01 26.43 10.45
CA PRO A 210 -25.41 27.35 9.37
C PRO A 210 -24.27 28.21 8.77
N LEU A 211 -23.06 28.18 9.32
CA LEU A 211 -21.87 28.88 8.80
C LEU A 211 -21.25 28.20 7.55
N GLN A 212 -21.80 27.07 7.13
CA GLN A 212 -21.30 26.20 6.07
C GLN A 212 -21.23 26.90 4.70
N THR A 213 -22.26 27.67 4.30
CA THR A 213 -22.33 28.29 2.97
C THR A 213 -21.27 29.38 2.76
N ALA A 214 -21.05 30.26 3.75
CA ALA A 214 -20.03 31.31 3.66
C ALA A 214 -18.61 30.71 3.62
N ARG A 215 -18.38 29.64 4.39
CA ARG A 215 -17.13 28.88 4.38
C ARG A 215 -16.87 28.22 3.02
N TRP A 216 -17.88 27.57 2.42
CA TRP A 216 -17.77 27.00 1.07
C TRP A 216 -17.57 28.04 -0.03
N ILE A 217 -18.18 29.22 0.09
CA ILE A 217 -17.96 30.33 -0.86
C ILE A 217 -16.53 30.86 -0.75
N LEU A 218 -16.03 31.08 0.47
CA LEU A 218 -14.64 31.53 0.69
C LEU A 218 -13.63 30.50 0.21
N LEU A 219 -13.90 29.21 0.44
CA LEU A 219 -13.09 28.12 -0.07
C LEU A 219 -13.14 28.08 -1.61
N GLY A 220 -14.32 28.06 -2.22
CA GLY A 220 -14.47 28.10 -3.68
C GLY A 220 -13.77 29.30 -4.32
N ALA A 221 -13.85 30.48 -3.69
CA ALA A 221 -13.14 31.67 -4.14
C ALA A 221 -11.61 31.51 -4.01
N GLY A 222 -11.11 30.92 -2.92
CA GLY A 222 -9.69 30.61 -2.73
C GLY A 222 -9.15 29.59 -3.75
N LEU A 223 -9.92 28.55 -4.07
CA LEU A 223 -9.58 27.59 -5.13
C LEU A 223 -9.52 28.28 -6.49
N LEU A 224 -10.53 29.08 -6.82
CA LEU A 224 -10.59 29.82 -8.08
C LEU A 224 -9.40 30.78 -8.19
N ALA A 225 -9.08 31.53 -7.14
CA ALA A 225 -7.92 32.41 -7.09
C ALA A 225 -6.60 31.65 -7.29
N THR A 226 -6.47 30.46 -6.69
CA THR A 226 -5.27 29.62 -6.83
C THR A 226 -5.12 29.02 -8.23
N VAL A 227 -6.22 28.57 -8.83
CA VAL A 227 -6.25 28.08 -10.21
C VAL A 227 -5.93 29.20 -11.18
N VAL A 228 -6.53 30.38 -11.00
CA VAL A 228 -6.25 31.57 -11.82
C VAL A 228 -4.79 32.00 -11.66
N ALA A 229 -4.26 32.06 -10.44
CA ALA A 229 -2.86 32.39 -10.19
C ALA A 229 -1.91 31.36 -10.83
N THR A 230 -2.21 30.07 -10.72
CA THR A 230 -1.42 28.99 -11.33
C THR A 230 -1.44 29.09 -12.86
N ILE A 231 -2.61 29.29 -13.47
CA ILE A 231 -2.76 29.49 -14.92
C ILE A 231 -2.03 30.75 -15.36
N TYR A 232 -2.18 31.85 -14.62
CA TYR A 232 -1.55 33.13 -14.91
C TYR A 232 -0.02 33.02 -14.86
N VAL A 233 0.53 32.47 -13.78
CA VAL A 233 1.98 32.24 -13.61
C VAL A 233 2.50 31.27 -14.67
N THR A 234 1.76 30.21 -15.00
CA THR A 234 2.13 29.27 -16.07
C THR A 234 2.13 29.94 -17.44
N ARG A 235 1.15 30.81 -17.72
CA ARG A 235 1.10 31.59 -18.97
C ARG A 235 2.23 32.62 -19.05
N LEU A 236 2.56 33.27 -17.94
CA LEU A 236 3.65 34.23 -17.84
C LEU A 236 5.01 33.53 -18.03
N ALA A 237 5.17 32.34 -17.45
CA ALA A 237 6.34 31.48 -17.65
C ALA A 237 6.47 31.01 -19.11
N ARG A 238 5.36 30.58 -19.73
CA ARG A 238 5.34 30.21 -21.16
C ARG A 238 5.68 31.38 -22.08
N GLY A 239 5.23 32.59 -21.76
CA GLY A 239 5.54 33.80 -22.53
C GLY A 239 7.04 34.11 -22.60
N GLN A 240 7.80 33.83 -21.53
CA GLN A 240 9.25 34.00 -21.49
C GLN A 240 10.04 32.83 -22.10
N LEU A 241 9.49 31.62 -22.11
CA LEU A 241 10.12 30.49 -22.80
C LEU A 241 10.11 30.71 -24.33
N THR A 242 9.07 31.35 -24.88
CA THR A 242 8.98 31.67 -26.31
C THR A 242 10.00 32.74 -26.75
N SER A 243 10.48 33.60 -25.85
CA SER A 243 11.54 34.57 -26.17
C SER A 243 12.94 33.94 -26.20
N LEU A 244 13.14 32.81 -25.50
CA LEU A 244 14.38 32.00 -25.54
C LEU A 244 14.44 31.06 -26.77
N ASP A 245 13.30 30.68 -27.35
CA ASP A 245 13.20 29.85 -28.57
C ASP A 245 13.64 30.62 -29.86
N LYS A 246 14.03 31.89 -29.75
CA LYS A 246 14.65 32.68 -30.84
C LYS A 246 16.15 32.43 -31.03
N PHE A 247 16.82 31.78 -30.07
CA PHE A 247 18.20 31.36 -30.23
C PHE A 247 18.25 29.90 -30.68
N ASN A 248 18.34 29.74 -32.00
CA ASN A 248 18.81 28.54 -32.71
C ASN A 248 17.78 27.41 -32.93
N ARG A 249 17.10 27.48 -34.08
CA ARG A 249 16.70 26.26 -34.81
C ARG A 249 17.21 26.35 -36.25
N PRO A 250 18.01 25.39 -36.73
CA PRO A 250 17.91 25.02 -38.13
C PRO A 250 16.49 24.48 -38.36
N SER A 251 15.86 24.89 -39.46
CA SER A 251 14.57 24.38 -39.91
C SER A 251 14.61 22.83 -39.91
N PRO A 252 13.74 22.13 -39.16
CA PRO A 252 13.72 20.68 -39.25
C PRO A 252 13.26 20.31 -40.68
N PRO A 253 13.86 19.30 -41.32
CA PRO A 253 13.34 18.82 -42.59
C PRO A 253 11.90 18.37 -42.39
N ALA A 254 11.02 18.75 -43.31
CA ALA A 254 9.64 18.26 -43.35
C ALA A 254 9.68 16.74 -43.55
N ARG A 255 9.57 15.97 -42.46
CA ARG A 255 9.46 14.51 -42.53
C ARG A 255 8.52 13.99 -41.44
N GLY A 256 7.43 13.37 -41.91
CA GLY A 256 6.68 12.35 -41.19
C GLY A 256 6.07 12.74 -39.84
N ILE A 257 5.40 11.75 -39.21
CA ILE A 257 4.91 11.85 -37.85
C ILE A 257 6.13 12.01 -36.93
N ASP A 258 6.17 13.10 -36.16
CA ASP A 258 7.27 13.42 -35.22
C ASP A 258 7.56 12.24 -34.29
N LEU A 259 8.83 11.86 -34.13
CA LEU A 259 9.29 10.78 -33.25
C LEU A 259 8.73 10.92 -31.83
N ARG A 260 8.56 12.16 -31.34
CA ARG A 260 7.93 12.44 -30.04
C ARG A 260 6.48 11.99 -29.97
N THR A 261 5.76 12.08 -31.08
CA THR A 261 4.36 11.66 -31.21
C THR A 261 4.25 10.13 -31.27
N ILE A 262 5.21 9.47 -31.92
CA ILE A 262 5.31 8.00 -31.93
C ILE A 262 5.66 7.47 -30.54
N LEU A 263 6.63 8.10 -29.85
CA LEU A 263 6.98 7.74 -28.48
C LEU A 263 5.82 7.97 -27.49
N LEU A 264 5.05 9.05 -27.65
CA LEU A 264 3.85 9.32 -26.85
C LEU A 264 2.78 8.25 -27.08
N ALA A 265 2.59 7.83 -28.33
CA ALA A 265 1.65 6.77 -28.69
C ALA A 265 2.08 5.41 -28.15
N ALA A 266 3.37 5.07 -28.26
CA ALA A 266 3.91 3.84 -27.70
C ALA A 266 3.77 3.81 -26.17
N ALA A 267 4.08 4.91 -25.48
CA ALA A 267 3.89 5.03 -24.03
C ALA A 267 2.41 4.93 -23.63
N GLY A 268 1.50 5.56 -24.39
CA GLY A 268 0.07 5.47 -24.17
C GLY A 268 -0.48 4.06 -24.35
N VAL A 269 -0.05 3.34 -25.39
CA VAL A 269 -0.45 1.95 -25.62
C VAL A 269 0.10 1.02 -24.53
N LEU A 270 1.37 1.17 -24.14
CA LEU A 270 1.98 0.39 -23.06
C LEU A 270 1.26 0.61 -21.72
N LEU A 271 0.97 1.86 -21.37
CA LEU A 271 0.30 2.17 -20.11
C LEU A 271 -1.17 1.73 -20.11
N LEU A 272 -1.88 1.91 -21.23
CA LEU A 272 -3.25 1.42 -21.38
C LEU A 272 -3.28 -0.11 -21.34
N ALA A 273 -2.35 -0.79 -22.01
CA ALA A 273 -2.20 -2.23 -21.95
C ALA A 273 -1.90 -2.69 -20.52
N CYS A 274 -1.03 -1.98 -19.78
CA CYS A 274 -0.75 -2.27 -18.38
C CYS A 274 -1.99 -2.08 -17.49
N GLY A 275 -2.77 -1.01 -17.70
CA GLY A 275 -4.02 -0.74 -16.98
C GLY A 275 -5.17 -1.68 -17.38
N LEU A 276 -5.18 -2.19 -18.61
CA LEU A 276 -6.10 -3.25 -19.04
C LEU A 276 -5.67 -4.59 -18.45
N LEU A 277 -4.38 -4.91 -18.47
CA LEU A 277 -3.82 -6.11 -17.85
C LEU A 277 -4.09 -6.13 -16.34
N SER A 278 -3.99 -5.00 -15.64
CA SER A 278 -4.35 -4.92 -14.22
C SER A 278 -5.83 -5.23 -13.95
N ARG A 279 -6.72 -4.97 -14.93
CA ARG A 279 -8.16 -5.29 -14.83
C ARG A 279 -8.51 -6.69 -15.32
N LEU A 280 -7.82 -7.18 -16.35
CA LEU A 280 -8.09 -8.45 -17.01
C LEU A 280 -7.38 -9.63 -16.32
N GLN A 281 -6.20 -9.40 -15.75
CA GLN A 281 -5.42 -10.37 -14.98
C GLN A 281 -4.94 -9.75 -13.66
N PRO A 282 -5.86 -9.47 -12.72
CA PRO A 282 -5.52 -8.92 -11.41
C PRO A 282 -4.55 -9.80 -10.61
N SER A 283 -4.50 -11.12 -10.88
CA SER A 283 -3.56 -12.07 -10.24
C SER A 283 -2.10 -11.77 -10.54
N LEU A 284 -1.74 -11.49 -11.81
CA LEU A 284 -0.35 -11.22 -12.21
C LEU A 284 0.18 -9.93 -11.59
N LEU A 285 -0.66 -8.89 -11.53
CA LEU A 285 -0.30 -7.62 -10.89
C LEU A 285 -0.21 -7.78 -9.37
N ARG A 286 -1.09 -8.60 -8.76
CA ARG A 286 -1.02 -8.95 -7.34
C ARG A 286 0.24 -9.71 -7.00
N GLU A 287 0.66 -10.70 -7.79
CA GLU A 287 1.93 -11.42 -7.58
C GLU A 287 3.11 -10.45 -7.57
N VAL A 288 3.19 -9.55 -8.56
CA VAL A 288 4.26 -8.54 -8.63
C VAL A 288 4.18 -7.52 -7.49
N LEU A 289 2.98 -7.09 -7.09
CA LEU A 289 2.79 -6.15 -5.99
C LEU A 289 3.00 -6.80 -4.61
N VAL A 290 2.64 -8.06 -4.42
CA VAL A 290 2.90 -8.84 -3.21
C VAL A 290 4.40 -9.13 -3.10
N ASP A 291 5.08 -9.41 -4.21
CA ASP A 291 6.54 -9.54 -4.23
C ASP A 291 7.28 -8.23 -3.92
N LEU A 292 6.65 -7.08 -4.21
CA LEU A 292 7.27 -5.76 -4.03
C LEU A 292 6.84 -5.05 -2.73
N LEU A 293 5.64 -5.32 -2.21
CA LEU A 293 4.98 -4.61 -1.09
C LEU A 293 4.22 -5.53 -0.11
N GLY A 294 4.12 -6.83 -0.40
CA GLY A 294 3.49 -7.81 0.48
C GLY A 294 4.37 -8.14 1.70
N PRO A 295 3.82 -8.85 2.71
CA PRO A 295 4.63 -9.38 3.79
C PRO A 295 5.76 -10.25 3.20
N PRO A 296 6.97 -10.23 3.78
CA PRO A 296 8.09 -11.01 3.27
C PRO A 296 7.66 -12.47 3.07
N ARG A 297 7.98 -13.05 1.91
CA ARG A 297 7.72 -14.47 1.64
C ARG A 297 8.38 -15.28 2.76
N ALA A 298 7.57 -15.90 3.61
CA ALA A 298 8.07 -16.91 4.53
C ALA A 298 8.51 -18.11 3.69
N GLU A 299 9.81 -18.39 3.62
CA GLU A 299 10.28 -19.70 3.18
C GLU A 299 9.81 -20.70 4.25
N LEU A 300 8.65 -21.33 4.04
CA LEU A 300 8.12 -22.32 4.96
C LEU A 300 9.10 -23.50 5.05
N THR A 301 9.96 -23.50 6.06
CA THR A 301 10.91 -24.58 6.35
C THR A 301 10.34 -25.46 7.44
N GLU A 302 10.39 -26.78 7.30
CA GLU A 302 10.08 -27.66 8.43
C GLU A 302 11.35 -27.79 9.27
N SER A 303 11.47 -26.95 10.30
CA SER A 303 12.68 -26.87 11.12
C SER A 303 12.77 -27.96 12.20
N TYR A 304 11.65 -28.63 12.50
CA TYR A 304 11.54 -29.56 13.62
C TYR A 304 11.19 -30.98 13.16
N SER A 305 11.82 -31.99 13.76
CA SER A 305 11.52 -33.39 13.46
C SER A 305 10.19 -33.83 14.07
N ALA A 306 9.44 -34.68 13.38
CA ALA A 306 8.17 -35.27 13.85
C ALA A 306 8.31 -36.25 15.05
N ASN A 307 9.38 -36.15 15.84
CA ASN A 307 9.52 -36.91 17.07
C ASN A 307 8.58 -36.36 18.15
N ARG A 308 8.25 -37.19 19.15
CA ARG A 308 7.37 -36.80 20.26
C ARG A 308 8.01 -35.80 21.25
N GLY A 309 9.27 -35.42 21.06
CA GLY A 309 10.04 -34.70 22.07
C GLY A 309 10.31 -35.53 23.32
N GLU A 310 11.05 -34.95 24.26
CA GLU A 310 11.32 -35.55 25.58
C GLU A 310 10.43 -34.96 26.68
N SER A 311 9.80 -33.81 26.42
CA SER A 311 8.93 -33.08 27.33
C SER A 311 7.55 -32.83 26.73
N VAL A 312 6.55 -32.76 27.62
CA VAL A 312 5.14 -32.43 27.31
C VAL A 312 4.77 -31.19 28.12
N VAL A 313 4.05 -30.26 27.50
CA VAL A 313 3.63 -29.01 28.11
C VAL A 313 2.25 -29.20 28.73
N ASP A 314 2.09 -28.81 29.98
CA ASP A 314 0.78 -28.83 30.64
C ASP A 314 -0.07 -27.65 30.18
N HIS A 315 -1.14 -27.95 29.44
CA HIS A 315 -2.13 -26.99 28.98
C HIS A 315 -3.46 -27.04 29.75
N SER A 316 -3.52 -27.76 30.88
CA SER A 316 -4.74 -27.96 31.67
C SER A 316 -5.37 -26.66 32.18
N LEU A 317 -4.55 -25.68 32.58
CA LEU A 317 -5.04 -24.36 33.01
C LEU A 317 -5.74 -23.61 31.85
N LEU A 318 -5.13 -23.59 30.66
CA LEU A 318 -5.76 -22.96 29.50
C LEU A 318 -7.01 -23.76 29.06
N ASP A 319 -6.97 -25.08 29.10
CA ASP A 319 -8.11 -25.92 28.76
C ASP A 319 -9.31 -25.65 29.68
N SER A 320 -9.07 -25.49 30.99
CA SER A 320 -10.08 -25.07 31.98
C SER A 320 -10.69 -23.71 31.64
N VAL A 321 -9.84 -22.72 31.34
CA VAL A 321 -10.27 -21.37 30.92
C VAL A 321 -11.13 -21.45 29.66
N LEU A 322 -10.66 -22.14 28.62
CA LEU A 322 -11.36 -22.24 27.34
C LEU A 322 -12.72 -22.95 27.50
N ARG A 323 -12.78 -24.06 28.23
CA ARG A 323 -14.05 -24.78 28.48
C ARG A 323 -15.06 -23.96 29.27
N THR A 324 -14.59 -23.12 30.17
CA THR A 324 -15.45 -22.31 31.05
C THR A 324 -16.00 -21.09 30.33
N TYR A 325 -15.13 -20.37 29.61
CA TYR A 325 -15.45 -19.03 29.08
C TYR A 325 -15.70 -18.99 27.57
N VAL A 326 -15.40 -20.06 26.81
CA VAL A 326 -15.64 -20.11 25.36
C VAL A 326 -16.80 -21.06 25.07
N ASP A 327 -17.78 -20.61 24.28
CA ASP A 327 -18.89 -21.48 23.86
C ASP A 327 -18.53 -22.37 22.65
N PRO A 328 -19.36 -23.38 22.31
CA PRO A 328 -19.09 -24.28 21.18
C PRO A 328 -18.94 -23.57 19.82
N GLU A 329 -19.54 -22.39 19.65
CA GLU A 329 -19.43 -21.58 18.44
C GLU A 329 -18.17 -20.71 18.41
N GLY A 330 -17.41 -20.66 19.52
CA GLY A 330 -16.15 -19.98 19.70
C GLY A 330 -16.26 -18.53 20.15
N TRP A 331 -17.35 -18.15 20.83
CA TRP A 331 -17.53 -16.83 21.47
C TRP A 331 -17.07 -16.84 22.91
N VAL A 332 -16.41 -15.76 23.31
CA VAL A 332 -15.76 -15.62 24.62
C VAL A 332 -16.62 -14.80 25.58
N ASP A 333 -16.76 -15.26 26.81
CA ASP A 333 -17.38 -14.54 27.91
C ASP A 333 -16.36 -13.60 28.58
N TYR A 334 -16.01 -12.51 27.89
CA TYR A 334 -15.01 -11.56 28.40
C TYR A 334 -15.35 -10.97 29.77
N PRO A 335 -16.61 -10.60 30.09
CA PRO A 335 -16.94 -10.11 31.43
C PRO A 335 -16.69 -11.15 32.53
N ALA A 336 -17.08 -12.41 32.31
CA ALA A 336 -16.86 -13.46 33.30
C ALA A 336 -15.38 -13.83 33.44
N LEU A 337 -14.64 -13.84 32.33
CA LEU A 337 -13.20 -14.11 32.30
C LEU A 337 -12.40 -12.96 32.95
N ALA A 338 -12.77 -11.70 32.70
CA ALA A 338 -12.15 -10.53 33.33
C ALA A 338 -12.30 -10.55 34.85
N ALA A 339 -13.44 -11.05 35.35
CA ALA A 339 -13.68 -11.20 36.78
C ALA A 339 -12.88 -12.36 37.43
N ASN A 340 -12.35 -13.31 36.64
CA ASN A 340 -11.72 -14.53 37.12
C ASN A 340 -10.48 -14.92 36.27
N SER A 341 -9.58 -13.95 36.02
CA SER A 341 -8.44 -14.16 35.09
C SER A 341 -7.28 -14.98 35.67
N GLU A 342 -7.33 -15.38 36.94
CA GLU A 342 -6.17 -15.97 37.65
C GLU A 342 -5.63 -17.25 37.01
N GLU A 343 -6.50 -18.13 36.49
CA GLU A 343 -6.04 -19.33 35.77
C GLU A 343 -5.34 -19.00 34.46
N LEU A 344 -5.85 -18.01 33.71
CA LEU A 344 -5.22 -17.53 32.48
C LEU A 344 -3.86 -16.90 32.77
N ASP A 345 -3.77 -16.11 33.84
CA ASP A 345 -2.54 -15.41 34.23
C ASP A 345 -1.46 -16.41 34.68
N ARG A 346 -1.83 -17.43 35.48
CA ARG A 346 -0.90 -18.52 35.86
C ARG A 346 -0.46 -19.34 34.67
N TYR A 347 -1.35 -19.61 33.71
CA TYR A 347 -0.98 -20.28 32.47
C TYR A 347 0.05 -19.47 31.68
N ILE A 348 -0.21 -18.18 31.47
CA ILE A 348 0.70 -17.25 30.78
C ILE A 348 2.07 -17.17 31.47
N GLU A 349 2.09 -17.10 32.80
CA GLU A 349 3.35 -17.10 33.56
C GLU A 349 4.13 -18.41 33.37
N SER A 350 3.45 -19.55 33.35
CA SER A 350 4.07 -20.87 33.17
C SER A 350 4.80 -21.00 31.82
N LEU A 351 4.33 -20.32 30.77
CA LEU A 351 4.93 -20.32 29.43
C LEU A 351 6.35 -19.70 29.42
N GLY A 352 6.59 -18.74 30.32
CA GLY A 352 7.86 -18.02 30.38
C GLY A 352 9.05 -18.90 30.76
N SER A 353 8.81 -20.06 31.38
CA SER A 353 9.85 -21.00 31.85
C SER A 353 9.94 -22.30 31.04
N GLN A 354 9.15 -22.44 29.96
CA GLN A 354 9.11 -23.66 29.15
C GLN A 354 10.42 -23.90 28.41
N ASP A 355 10.92 -25.13 28.47
CA ASP A 355 12.07 -25.54 27.70
C ASP A 355 11.64 -25.91 26.29
N LEU A 356 11.76 -24.96 25.36
CA LEU A 356 11.38 -25.17 23.98
C LEU A 356 12.27 -26.20 23.28
N ASP A 357 13.54 -26.29 23.64
CA ASP A 357 14.56 -27.04 22.87
C ASP A 357 14.34 -28.55 22.90
N HIS A 358 13.68 -29.06 23.94
CA HIS A 358 13.36 -30.49 24.09
C HIS A 358 11.94 -30.87 23.64
N LEU A 359 11.16 -29.90 23.16
CA LEU A 359 9.83 -30.16 22.60
C LEU A 359 9.90 -30.78 21.22
N GLY A 360 9.06 -31.79 20.99
CA GLY A 360 8.79 -32.32 19.66
C GLY A 360 8.04 -31.31 18.79
N ARG A 361 8.00 -31.54 17.48
CA ARG A 361 7.38 -30.64 16.50
C ARG A 361 5.94 -30.26 16.87
N ASP A 362 5.09 -31.26 17.14
CA ASP A 362 3.67 -31.01 17.44
C ASP A 362 3.48 -30.37 18.82
N GLU A 363 4.30 -30.73 19.80
CA GLU A 363 4.21 -30.13 21.13
C GLU A 363 4.62 -28.65 21.10
N ARG A 364 5.67 -28.32 20.33
CA ARG A 364 6.11 -26.94 20.12
C ARG A 364 5.04 -26.12 19.39
N LEU A 365 4.44 -26.65 18.33
CA LEU A 365 3.39 -25.95 17.59
C LEU A 365 2.12 -25.76 18.45
N ALA A 366 1.72 -26.77 19.21
CA ALA A 366 0.60 -26.66 20.15
C ALA A 366 0.86 -25.58 21.21
N LEU A 367 2.06 -25.54 21.81
CA LEU A 367 2.44 -24.48 22.75
C LEU A 367 2.34 -23.10 22.11
N LEU A 368 2.87 -22.91 20.90
CA LEU A 368 2.88 -21.60 20.24
C LEU A 368 1.47 -21.11 19.87
N ILE A 369 0.61 -21.99 19.36
CA ILE A 369 -0.80 -21.67 19.07
C ILE A 369 -1.53 -21.28 20.35
N ASN A 370 -1.36 -22.07 21.41
CA ASN A 370 -1.99 -21.81 22.70
C ASN A 370 -1.49 -20.51 23.33
N ALA A 371 -0.18 -20.25 23.24
CA ALA A 371 0.43 -19.01 23.72
C ALA A 371 -0.15 -17.80 23.00
N TYR A 372 -0.20 -17.81 21.67
CA TYR A 372 -0.80 -16.74 20.87
C TYR A 372 -2.25 -16.46 21.31
N ASN A 373 -3.07 -17.50 21.43
CA ASN A 373 -4.47 -17.38 21.80
C ASN A 373 -4.64 -16.88 23.25
N ALA A 374 -3.86 -17.40 24.20
CA ALA A 374 -3.89 -16.96 25.60
C ALA A 374 -3.45 -15.49 25.76
N PHE A 375 -2.39 -15.09 25.07
CA PHE A 375 -1.91 -13.71 25.04
C PHE A 375 -2.92 -12.77 24.39
N THR A 376 -3.61 -13.23 23.35
CA THR A 376 -4.70 -12.46 22.73
C THR A 376 -5.87 -12.27 23.69
N LEU A 377 -6.29 -13.33 24.41
CA LEU A 377 -7.31 -13.20 25.45
C LEU A 377 -6.88 -12.19 26.51
N ARG A 378 -5.65 -12.30 27.02
CA ARG A 378 -5.11 -11.37 28.03
C ARG A 378 -5.00 -9.93 27.52
N LEU A 379 -4.63 -9.73 26.26
CA LEU A 379 -4.65 -8.41 25.60
C LEU A 379 -6.04 -7.79 25.62
N VAL A 380 -7.08 -8.56 25.30
CA VAL A 380 -8.47 -8.07 25.40
C VAL A 380 -8.83 -7.73 26.84
N LEU A 381 -8.42 -8.56 27.82
CA LEU A 381 -8.69 -8.30 29.24
C LEU A 381 -8.00 -7.02 29.75
N ASP A 382 -6.78 -6.71 29.30
CA ASP A 382 -6.08 -5.47 29.67
C ASP A 382 -6.86 -4.20 29.26
N HIS A 383 -7.72 -4.33 28.24
CA HIS A 383 -8.54 -3.26 27.68
C HIS A 383 -10.04 -3.46 27.92
N HIS A 384 -10.43 -4.43 28.75
CA HIS A 384 -11.83 -4.80 28.96
C HIS A 384 -12.68 -3.60 29.42
N GLY A 385 -13.82 -3.40 28.74
CA GLY A 385 -14.74 -2.29 28.98
C GLY A 385 -14.29 -0.94 28.40
N ARG A 386 -13.21 -0.91 27.60
CA ARG A 386 -12.73 0.31 26.90
C ARG A 386 -12.68 0.17 25.38
N ILE A 387 -12.86 -1.04 24.87
CA ILE A 387 -12.77 -1.36 23.46
C ILE A 387 -14.00 -2.18 23.05
N ASP A 388 -14.50 -1.91 21.85
CA ASP A 388 -15.55 -2.71 21.21
C ASP A 388 -14.95 -3.56 20.08
N SER A 389 -13.73 -3.22 19.63
CA SER A 389 -13.00 -3.86 18.55
C SER A 389 -11.54 -4.08 18.93
N ILE A 390 -10.94 -5.17 18.45
CA ILE A 390 -9.50 -5.39 18.62
C ILE A 390 -8.67 -4.29 17.93
N LEU A 391 -9.23 -3.60 16.94
CA LEU A 391 -8.58 -2.49 16.24
C LEU A 391 -8.52 -1.20 17.05
N ASP A 392 -9.27 -1.10 18.16
CA ASP A 392 -9.21 0.06 19.06
C ASP A 392 -7.88 0.12 19.83
N ILE A 393 -7.16 -1.01 19.89
CA ILE A 393 -5.80 -1.09 20.41
C ILE A 393 -4.80 -0.73 19.27
N PRO A 394 -3.90 0.25 19.47
CA PRO A 394 -2.86 0.60 18.49
C PRO A 394 -2.02 -0.60 18.06
N GLU A 395 -1.63 -0.66 16.79
CA GLU A 395 -0.90 -1.78 16.17
C GLU A 395 0.37 -2.17 16.94
N GLU A 396 1.13 -1.15 17.35
CA GLU A 396 2.39 -1.28 18.06
C GLU A 396 2.20 -1.90 19.45
N ILE A 397 0.98 -1.83 20.00
CA ILE A 397 0.59 -2.40 21.29
C ILE A 397 -0.03 -3.79 21.11
N ARG A 398 -0.92 -3.96 20.11
CA ARG A 398 -1.65 -5.22 19.89
C ARG A 398 -0.75 -6.32 19.34
N TRP A 399 0.05 -6.04 18.31
CA TRP A 399 0.76 -7.07 17.55
C TRP A 399 2.27 -7.00 17.74
N GLU A 400 2.85 -5.81 17.72
CA GLU A 400 4.32 -5.63 17.64
C GLU A 400 5.01 -5.49 19.00
N ASN A 401 4.28 -5.39 20.11
CA ASN A 401 4.86 -5.18 21.44
C ASN A 401 5.51 -6.46 22.01
N PRO A 402 6.85 -6.54 22.17
CA PRO A 402 7.52 -7.73 22.70
C PRO A 402 7.41 -7.78 24.23
N ARG A 403 6.25 -8.21 24.72
CA ARG A 403 5.92 -8.26 26.16
C ARG A 403 5.63 -9.67 26.69
N TRP A 404 5.41 -10.63 25.80
CA TRP A 404 4.97 -11.97 26.20
C TRP A 404 6.14 -12.92 26.36
N LYS A 405 6.24 -13.59 27.49
CA LYS A 405 7.36 -14.49 27.77
C LYS A 405 7.07 -15.91 27.32
N ILE A 406 7.92 -16.46 26.47
CA ILE A 406 7.94 -17.89 26.12
C ILE A 406 9.39 -18.37 26.22
N GLY A 407 9.66 -19.38 27.05
CA GLY A 407 10.98 -20.01 27.18
C GLY A 407 12.13 -19.02 27.39
N GLY A 408 11.94 -18.05 28.28
CA GLY A 408 12.93 -17.02 28.62
C GLY A 408 13.05 -15.86 27.64
N LYS A 409 12.37 -15.90 26.48
CA LYS A 409 12.36 -14.80 25.49
C LYS A 409 11.08 -13.96 25.61
N SER A 410 11.22 -12.65 25.48
CA SER A 410 10.08 -11.75 25.30
C SER A 410 9.77 -11.63 23.81
N LEU A 411 8.55 -11.97 23.42
CA LEU A 411 8.08 -11.95 22.05
C LEU A 411 6.78 -11.14 21.93
N SER A 412 6.54 -10.61 20.74
CA SER A 412 5.27 -10.02 20.33
C SER A 412 4.33 -11.07 19.73
N LEU A 413 3.04 -10.73 19.56
CA LEU A 413 2.11 -11.66 18.88
C LEU A 413 2.50 -11.84 17.41
N ASP A 414 3.00 -10.79 16.78
CA ASP A 414 3.52 -10.81 15.41
C ASP A 414 4.73 -11.73 15.28
N GLU A 415 5.70 -11.64 16.20
CA GLU A 415 6.89 -12.49 16.24
C GLU A 415 6.52 -13.96 16.50
N ILE A 416 5.50 -14.24 17.31
CA ILE A 416 5.02 -15.62 17.52
C ILE A 416 4.46 -16.18 16.22
N GLU A 417 3.62 -15.44 15.51
CA GLU A 417 3.03 -15.90 14.25
C GLU A 417 4.07 -16.01 13.14
N HIS A 418 4.77 -14.92 12.84
CA HIS A 418 5.62 -14.81 11.67
C HIS A 418 6.98 -15.47 11.88
N ASP A 419 7.63 -15.19 13.01
CA ASP A 419 8.99 -15.65 13.25
C ASP A 419 9.05 -17.04 13.86
N GLN A 420 8.17 -17.36 14.83
CA GLN A 420 8.21 -18.66 15.51
C GLN A 420 7.39 -19.76 14.80
N ILE A 421 6.24 -19.42 14.20
CA ILE A 421 5.36 -20.40 13.55
C ILE A 421 5.64 -20.46 12.04
N ARG A 422 5.34 -19.38 11.30
CA ARG A 422 5.35 -19.42 9.82
C ARG A 422 6.73 -19.78 9.27
N ASN A 423 7.82 -19.24 9.82
CA ASN A 423 9.16 -19.55 9.31
C ASN A 423 9.65 -20.98 9.59
N HIS A 424 9.03 -21.70 10.54
CA HIS A 424 9.57 -22.96 11.07
C HIS A 424 8.66 -24.19 10.92
N PHE A 425 7.40 -24.01 10.50
CA PHE A 425 6.44 -25.10 10.33
C PHE A 425 5.80 -25.06 8.94
N ARG A 426 5.75 -26.21 8.26
CA ARG A 426 4.98 -26.35 7.03
C ARG A 426 3.53 -26.69 7.32
N GLU A 427 2.81 -25.77 7.96
CA GLU A 427 1.42 -25.98 8.40
C GLU A 427 0.50 -24.81 8.05
N ALA A 428 -0.29 -24.93 6.98
CA ALA A 428 -1.22 -23.87 6.56
C ALA A 428 -2.44 -23.74 7.47
N ARG A 429 -2.81 -24.79 8.23
CA ARG A 429 -4.00 -24.78 9.09
C ARG A 429 -3.84 -23.88 10.32
N ILE A 430 -2.63 -23.40 10.62
CA ILE A 430 -2.40 -22.42 11.70
C ILE A 430 -3.23 -21.15 11.51
N HIS A 431 -3.51 -20.75 10.26
CA HIS A 431 -4.37 -19.60 9.93
C HIS A 431 -5.85 -19.77 10.32
N PHE A 432 -6.25 -20.98 10.73
CA PHE A 432 -7.57 -21.29 11.28
C PHE A 432 -7.54 -21.54 12.79
N ALA A 433 -6.35 -21.54 13.40
CA ALA A 433 -6.11 -21.87 14.80
C ALA A 433 -5.62 -20.68 15.63
N LEU A 434 -4.94 -19.71 15.00
CA LEU A 434 -4.56 -18.43 15.60
C LEU A 434 -5.75 -17.46 15.53
N VAL A 435 -6.26 -17.04 16.69
CA VAL A 435 -7.50 -16.26 16.78
C VAL A 435 -7.21 -14.86 17.30
N CYS A 436 -7.45 -13.86 16.45
CA CYS A 436 -7.16 -12.45 16.70
C CYS A 436 -8.20 -11.72 17.61
N ALA A 437 -9.09 -12.45 18.27
CA ALA A 437 -10.26 -11.95 19.00
C ALA A 437 -11.32 -11.15 18.20
N ALA A 438 -11.16 -10.95 16.89
CA ALA A 438 -12.24 -10.39 16.07
C ALA A 438 -13.36 -11.42 15.83
N ALA A 439 -14.60 -10.96 15.75
CA ALA A 439 -15.76 -11.81 15.43
C ALA A 439 -15.67 -12.44 14.03
N GLY A 440 -14.99 -11.79 13.08
CA GLY A 440 -14.67 -12.34 11.75
C GLY A 440 -13.51 -13.33 11.70
N CYS A 441 -12.71 -13.45 12.77
CA CYS A 441 -11.61 -14.42 12.85
C CYS A 441 -12.13 -15.87 12.99
N PRO A 442 -11.26 -16.89 12.80
CA PRO A 442 -11.63 -18.28 13.06
C PRO A 442 -12.23 -18.44 14.47
N PRO A 443 -13.17 -19.37 14.68
CA PRO A 443 -13.75 -19.56 15.99
C PRO A 443 -12.70 -20.05 16.99
N LEU A 444 -12.61 -19.42 18.16
CA LEU A 444 -11.74 -19.90 19.22
C LEU A 444 -12.23 -21.28 19.69
N ARG A 445 -11.35 -22.27 19.67
CA ARG A 445 -11.68 -23.63 20.11
C ARG A 445 -11.92 -23.64 21.63
N PRO A 446 -12.98 -24.28 22.15
CA PRO A 446 -13.26 -24.37 23.59
C PRO A 446 -12.40 -25.45 24.30
N GLU A 447 -11.22 -25.73 23.77
CA GLU A 447 -10.22 -26.63 24.36
C GLU A 447 -8.82 -26.24 23.87
N ALA A 448 -7.81 -26.53 24.69
CA ALA A 448 -6.42 -26.22 24.34
C ALA A 448 -5.87 -27.22 23.31
N TYR A 449 -4.95 -26.75 22.45
CA TYR A 449 -4.20 -27.64 21.57
C TYR A 449 -3.20 -28.48 22.37
N THR A 450 -2.94 -29.71 21.98
CA THR A 450 -1.91 -30.56 22.63
C THR A 450 -1.12 -31.30 21.56
N GLY A 451 0.18 -31.53 21.73
CA GLY A 451 0.97 -32.19 20.69
C GLY A 451 0.42 -33.58 20.33
N ALA A 452 -0.12 -34.31 21.31
CA ALA A 452 -0.74 -35.62 21.08
C ALA A 452 -2.01 -35.59 20.18
N LYS A 453 -2.73 -34.46 20.12
CA LYS A 453 -3.99 -34.31 19.37
C LYS A 453 -3.91 -33.28 18.25
N LEU A 454 -2.78 -32.58 18.09
CA LEU A 454 -2.65 -31.38 17.27
C LEU A 454 -3.16 -31.58 15.85
N GLU A 455 -2.72 -32.66 15.18
CA GLU A 455 -3.14 -32.95 13.81
C GLU A 455 -4.66 -33.12 13.65
N GLY A 456 -5.29 -33.82 14.61
CA GLY A 456 -6.74 -33.99 14.63
C GLY A 456 -7.46 -32.68 14.92
N GLN A 457 -6.95 -31.88 15.87
CA GLN A 457 -7.54 -30.60 16.25
C GLN A 457 -7.45 -29.57 15.10
N LEU A 458 -6.30 -29.47 14.41
CA LEU A 458 -6.13 -28.59 13.25
C LEU A 458 -7.03 -29.01 12.08
N GLU A 459 -7.14 -30.31 11.83
CA GLU A 459 -8.01 -30.84 10.77
C GLU A 459 -9.50 -30.59 11.07
N GLU A 460 -9.92 -30.79 12.32
CA GLU A 460 -11.30 -30.51 12.77
C GLU A 460 -11.62 -29.02 12.65
N GLN A 461 -10.70 -28.16 13.11
CA GLN A 461 -10.82 -26.71 13.05
C GLN A 461 -10.93 -26.22 11.60
N ALA A 462 -10.08 -26.75 10.71
CA ALA A 462 -10.14 -26.44 9.29
C ALA A 462 -11.47 -26.88 8.66
N ARG A 463 -11.99 -28.07 9.00
CA ARG A 463 -13.31 -28.51 8.51
C ARG A 463 -14.44 -27.61 9.01
N LEU A 464 -14.39 -27.20 10.28
CA LEU A 464 -15.40 -26.35 10.90
C LEU A 464 -15.50 -24.98 10.22
N VAL A 465 -14.37 -24.33 9.90
CA VAL A 465 -14.43 -23.04 9.20
C VAL A 465 -14.99 -23.20 7.79
N HIS A 466 -14.56 -24.24 7.06
CA HIS A 466 -15.01 -24.48 5.69
C HIS A 466 -16.46 -24.98 5.57
N SER A 467 -17.10 -25.37 6.67
CA SER A 467 -18.54 -25.68 6.66
C SER A 467 -19.41 -24.43 6.68
N LYS A 468 -18.83 -23.23 6.85
CA LYS A 468 -19.56 -21.96 6.93
C LYS A 468 -19.44 -21.18 5.62
N GLU A 469 -20.57 -20.62 5.16
CA GLU A 469 -20.62 -19.82 3.93
C GLU A 469 -19.82 -18.52 4.02
N THR A 470 -19.48 -18.04 5.20
CA THR A 470 -18.59 -16.89 5.42
C THR A 470 -17.13 -17.18 5.10
N TRP A 471 -16.77 -18.46 4.94
CA TRP A 471 -15.40 -18.89 4.66
C TRP A 471 -15.23 -19.48 3.27
N LEU A 472 -16.22 -20.23 2.79
CA LEU A 472 -16.18 -20.88 1.49
C LEU A 472 -17.58 -20.93 0.87
N ARG A 473 -17.70 -20.43 -0.36
CA ARG A 473 -18.87 -20.66 -1.23
C ARG A 473 -18.38 -21.17 -2.57
N PHE A 474 -19.02 -22.19 -3.09
CA PHE A 474 -18.65 -22.72 -4.40
C PHE A 474 -19.88 -22.84 -5.30
N ASP A 475 -19.91 -22.01 -6.34
CA ASP A 475 -20.89 -22.11 -7.40
C ASP A 475 -20.38 -23.08 -8.47
N HIS A 476 -20.94 -24.30 -8.45
CA HIS A 476 -20.60 -25.33 -9.42
C HIS A 476 -21.07 -24.99 -10.84
N GLN A 477 -22.12 -24.17 -11.04
CA GLN A 477 -22.60 -23.82 -12.38
C GLN A 477 -21.68 -22.78 -13.03
N GLU A 478 -21.23 -21.78 -12.28
CA GLU A 478 -20.37 -20.70 -12.77
C GLU A 478 -18.87 -20.99 -12.68
N GLY A 479 -18.48 -22.07 -11.96
CA GLY A 479 -17.09 -22.37 -11.66
C GLY A 479 -16.44 -21.28 -10.79
N LEU A 480 -17.21 -20.69 -9.89
CA LEU A 480 -16.77 -19.58 -9.04
C LEU A 480 -16.59 -20.08 -7.61
N LEU A 481 -15.36 -19.99 -7.11
CA LEU A 481 -14.99 -20.27 -5.73
C LEU A 481 -14.81 -18.95 -4.99
N GLU A 482 -15.63 -18.70 -3.99
CA GLU A 482 -15.50 -17.57 -3.08
C GLU A 482 -14.84 -18.01 -1.78
N LEU A 483 -13.72 -17.39 -1.41
CA LEU A 483 -12.95 -17.72 -0.21
C LEU A 483 -12.87 -16.54 0.75
N SER A 484 -12.73 -16.82 2.03
CA SER A 484 -12.35 -15.81 3.02
C SER A 484 -11.03 -15.09 2.61
N PRO A 485 -10.92 -13.77 2.81
CA PRO A 485 -9.69 -12.99 2.65
C PRO A 485 -8.45 -13.53 3.36
N ILE A 486 -8.58 -14.42 4.35
CA ILE A 486 -7.43 -15.14 4.93
C ILE A 486 -6.65 -15.90 3.85
N TYR A 487 -7.32 -16.45 2.85
CA TYR A 487 -6.67 -17.07 1.70
C TYR A 487 -5.91 -16.07 0.81
N GLU A 488 -6.33 -14.81 0.81
CA GLU A 488 -5.64 -13.73 0.09
C GLU A 488 -4.41 -13.24 0.87
N TRP A 489 -4.56 -13.00 2.17
CA TRP A 489 -3.49 -12.47 3.03
C TRP A 489 -2.33 -13.45 3.18
N TYR A 490 -2.64 -14.75 3.26
CA TYR A 490 -1.66 -15.82 3.44
C TYR A 490 -1.55 -16.75 2.24
N TYR A 491 -1.83 -16.23 1.04
CA TYR A 491 -1.79 -16.96 -0.23
C TYR A 491 -0.52 -17.83 -0.38
N THR A 492 0.64 -17.27 -0.05
CA THR A 492 1.96 -17.93 -0.17
C THR A 492 2.05 -19.20 0.66
N ASP A 493 1.43 -19.22 1.84
CA ASP A 493 1.52 -20.33 2.77
C ASP A 493 0.66 -21.50 2.26
N PHE A 494 -0.54 -21.20 1.77
CA PHE A 494 -1.42 -22.18 1.14
C PHE A 494 -0.83 -22.74 -0.16
N GLU A 495 -0.23 -21.88 -0.99
CA GLU A 495 0.42 -22.28 -2.24
C GLU A 495 1.62 -23.20 -1.98
N ALA A 496 2.51 -22.84 -1.05
CA ALA A 496 3.71 -23.63 -0.76
C ALA A 496 3.40 -25.04 -0.21
N ILE A 497 2.23 -25.23 0.41
CA ILE A 497 1.82 -26.50 1.01
C ILE A 497 0.90 -27.31 0.10
N SER A 498 -0.06 -26.66 -0.55
CA SER A 498 -1.13 -27.33 -1.32
C SER A 498 -1.05 -27.08 -2.83
N GLY A 499 -0.10 -26.27 -3.29
CA GLY A 499 0.08 -25.89 -4.69
C GLY A 499 -0.82 -24.74 -5.16
N SER A 500 -1.97 -24.53 -4.50
CA SER A 500 -2.83 -23.36 -4.69
C SER A 500 -3.87 -23.25 -3.57
N VAL A 501 -4.51 -22.08 -3.45
CA VAL A 501 -5.63 -21.87 -2.52
C VAL A 501 -6.84 -22.74 -2.86
N GLN A 502 -7.11 -22.98 -4.16
CA GLN A 502 -8.18 -23.88 -4.61
C GLN A 502 -7.90 -25.32 -4.19
N ALA A 503 -6.66 -25.78 -4.34
CA ALA A 503 -6.26 -27.12 -3.95
C ALA A 503 -6.36 -27.33 -2.43
N HIS A 504 -6.01 -26.32 -1.64
CA HIS A 504 -6.22 -26.36 -0.19
C HIS A 504 -7.71 -26.44 0.16
N ALA A 505 -8.53 -25.53 -0.37
CA ALA A 505 -9.96 -25.47 -0.13
C ALA A 505 -10.69 -26.76 -0.59
N ALA A 506 -10.24 -27.39 -1.68
CA ALA A 506 -10.79 -28.63 -2.21
C ALA A 506 -10.66 -29.82 -1.25
N ARG A 507 -9.79 -29.74 -0.22
CA ARG A 507 -9.71 -30.75 0.84
C ARG A 507 -10.97 -30.82 1.71
N TYR A 508 -11.70 -29.70 1.80
CA TYR A 508 -12.82 -29.53 2.73
C TYR A 508 -14.18 -29.38 2.03
N HIS A 509 -14.22 -29.28 0.70
CA HIS A 509 -15.45 -29.11 -0.06
C HIS A 509 -15.59 -30.12 -1.20
N ALA A 510 -16.53 -31.08 -1.06
CA ALA A 510 -16.65 -32.23 -1.97
C ALA A 510 -16.93 -31.84 -3.43
N ALA A 511 -17.84 -30.90 -3.67
CA ALA A 511 -18.14 -30.45 -5.04
C ALA A 511 -16.95 -29.71 -5.68
N LEU A 512 -16.14 -29.02 -4.87
CA LEU A 512 -14.93 -28.36 -5.33
C LEU A 512 -13.85 -29.40 -5.67
N GLN A 513 -13.71 -30.44 -4.84
CA GLN A 513 -12.83 -31.57 -5.10
C GLN A 513 -13.19 -32.27 -6.42
N GLN A 514 -14.48 -32.47 -6.69
CA GLN A 514 -14.97 -33.05 -7.94
C GLN A 514 -14.67 -32.14 -9.14
N ALA A 515 -14.92 -30.84 -9.03
CA ALA A 515 -14.63 -29.86 -10.07
C ALA A 515 -13.13 -29.75 -10.40
N ALA A 516 -12.27 -29.82 -9.38
CA ALA A 516 -10.82 -29.84 -9.56
C ALA A 516 -10.36 -31.10 -10.32
N ARG A 517 -10.94 -32.27 -10.01
CA ARG A 517 -10.63 -33.54 -10.70
C ARG A 517 -11.09 -33.59 -12.15
N SER A 518 -12.16 -32.87 -12.50
CA SER A 518 -12.67 -32.83 -13.88
C SER A 518 -11.89 -31.87 -14.78
N GLY A 519 -10.85 -31.18 -14.26
CA GLY A 519 -10.05 -30.22 -15.01
C GLY A 519 -10.80 -28.95 -15.37
N ARG A 520 -11.91 -28.66 -14.67
CA ARG A 520 -12.69 -27.44 -14.87
C ARG A 520 -11.90 -26.23 -14.36
N ASP A 521 -11.96 -25.14 -15.10
CA ASP A 521 -11.40 -23.87 -14.65
C ASP A 521 -12.23 -23.31 -13.48
N ILE A 522 -11.55 -22.98 -12.37
CA ILE A 522 -12.17 -22.50 -11.13
C ILE A 522 -11.63 -21.11 -10.84
N ARG A 523 -12.50 -20.11 -11.06
CA ARG A 523 -12.18 -18.71 -10.77
C ARG A 523 -12.31 -18.46 -9.28
N VAL A 524 -11.30 -17.84 -8.68
CA VAL A 524 -11.32 -17.45 -7.27
C VAL A 524 -11.74 -15.99 -7.15
N ARG A 525 -12.71 -15.76 -6.26
CA ARG A 525 -13.06 -14.44 -5.73
C ARG A 525 -12.88 -14.48 -4.22
N TYR A 526 -12.49 -13.36 -3.62
CA TYR A 526 -12.49 -13.27 -2.16
C TYR A 526 -13.81 -12.65 -1.71
N LEU A 527 -14.41 -13.24 -0.68
CA LEU A 527 -15.61 -12.71 -0.05
C LEU A 527 -15.28 -11.33 0.51
N ASP A 528 -16.21 -10.38 0.37
CA ASP A 528 -16.11 -9.12 1.09
C ASP A 528 -16.06 -9.46 2.58
N TYR A 529 -14.90 -9.24 3.21
CA TYR A 529 -14.76 -9.49 4.64
C TYR A 529 -15.88 -8.71 5.32
N PRO A 530 -16.85 -9.37 5.97
CA PRO A 530 -17.78 -8.61 6.76
C PRO A 530 -16.91 -8.05 7.90
N TRP A 531 -16.76 -6.73 7.95
CA TRP A 531 -15.83 -5.98 8.80
C TRP A 531 -16.15 -6.10 10.31
N HIS A 532 -16.36 -7.31 10.78
CA HIS A 532 -16.64 -7.69 12.17
C HIS A 532 -15.33 -7.75 12.94
N TRP A 533 -14.67 -6.59 13.02
CA TRP A 533 -13.53 -6.33 13.90
C TRP A 533 -13.96 -6.14 15.36
N GLU A 534 -15.27 -6.03 15.55
CA GLU A 534 -15.97 -6.20 16.82
C GLU A 534 -15.41 -7.43 17.55
N LEU A 535 -15.31 -7.35 18.87
CA LEU A 535 -14.79 -8.45 19.67
C LEU A 535 -15.65 -9.70 19.50
N ASN A 536 -15.02 -10.87 19.58
CA ASN A 536 -15.69 -12.15 19.58
C ASN A 536 -16.36 -12.47 20.93
N GLY A 537 -17.01 -11.47 21.54
CA GLY A 537 -17.68 -11.55 22.84
C GLY A 537 -19.09 -12.16 22.78
N ARG A 538 -19.48 -12.93 23.81
CA ARG A 538 -20.82 -13.54 23.90
C ARG A 538 -21.96 -12.51 23.94
N ALA A 539 -21.71 -11.32 24.48
CA ALA A 539 -22.71 -10.25 24.55
C ALA A 539 -23.05 -9.66 23.17
N GLU A 540 -22.17 -9.86 22.18
CA GLU A 540 -22.21 -9.25 20.85
C GLU A 540 -22.50 -10.29 19.75
N LYS A 541 -23.05 -11.46 20.10
CA LYS A 541 -23.32 -12.57 19.19
C LYS A 541 -24.05 -12.13 17.92
N ARG A 542 -23.36 -12.22 16.78
CA ARG A 542 -23.91 -12.12 15.42
C ARG A 542 -23.69 -13.43 14.67
N PRO A 543 -24.36 -13.68 13.53
CA PRO A 543 -24.11 -14.88 12.72
C PRO A 543 -22.64 -14.93 12.28
N ARG A 544 -21.96 -16.08 12.46
CA ARG A 544 -20.59 -16.33 11.98
C ARG A 544 -20.56 -16.99 10.62
#